data_AF-A0A088QCR5-F1
#
_entry.id   AF-A0A088QCR5-F1
#
_cell.length_a   1.000
_cell.length_b   1.000
_cell.length_c   1.000
_cell.angle_alpha   90.00
_cell.angle_beta   90.00
_cell.angle_gamma   90.00
#
_symmetry.space_group_name_H-M   'P 1'
#
loop_
_entity.id
_entity.type
_entity.pdbx_description
1 polymer ?
#
loop_
_entity_poly.entity_id
_entity_poly.type
_entity_poly.pdbx_seq_one_letter_code
_entity_poly.pdbx_strand_id
1 'polypeptide(L)'
;MVEPPTVPVFSSYRCPGNFEIPQDVLSKEATESCSKISTPLATKYRGYNFELSPEEKIQNPSLYEWNMKKFSSETSERYKFLVIIKYIPRNEMCILRGVAMRSGKEEDECELKLPNR
;
A
#
# COMPACT_ATOMS: atom_id res chain seq x y z
N MET A 1 -6.42 15.09 -21.90
CA MET A 1 -5.78 13.89 -21.32
C MET A 1 -5.70 14.15 -19.83
N VAL A 2 -6.38 13.36 -18.99
CA VAL A 2 -6.32 13.51 -17.53
C VAL A 2 -5.07 12.78 -17.08
N GLU A 3 -4.14 13.46 -16.40
CA GLU A 3 -2.96 12.80 -15.86
C GLU A 3 -3.37 11.71 -14.87
N PRO A 4 -2.72 10.53 -14.88
CA PRO A 4 -3.06 9.46 -13.96
C PRO A 4 -2.85 9.92 -12.51
N PRO A 5 -3.72 9.51 -11.58
CA PRO A 5 -3.57 9.86 -10.17
C PRO A 5 -2.25 9.27 -9.67
N THR A 6 -1.29 10.15 -9.33
CA THR A 6 0.01 9.74 -8.83
C THR A 6 -0.04 9.69 -7.30
N VAL A 7 0.31 8.56 -6.71
CA VAL A 7 0.42 8.47 -5.25
C VAL A 7 1.82 8.90 -4.84
N PRO A 8 1.98 9.96 -4.05
CA PRO A 8 3.30 10.39 -3.60
C PRO A 8 3.89 9.37 -2.62
N VAL A 9 5.08 8.87 -2.93
CA VAL A 9 5.85 7.97 -2.08
C VAL A 9 7.25 8.56 -1.93
N PHE A 10 7.66 8.81 -0.69
CA PHE A 10 8.89 9.56 -0.39
C PHE A 10 10.00 8.71 0.23
N SER A 11 9.77 7.41 0.42
CA SER A 11 10.72 6.53 1.12
C SER A 11 10.58 5.08 0.67
N SER A 12 11.62 4.30 0.89
CA SER A 12 11.58 2.84 0.79
C SER A 12 11.04 2.24 2.09
N TYR A 13 10.64 0.96 2.02
CA TYR A 13 10.16 0.21 3.18
C TYR A 13 11.02 -1.02 3.40
N ARG A 14 11.16 -1.43 4.66
CA ARG A 14 11.83 -2.68 5.04
C ARG A 14 10.83 -3.57 5.78
N CYS A 15 10.63 -4.77 5.25
CA CYS A 15 9.77 -5.77 5.86
C CYS A 15 10.58 -6.76 6.72
N PRO A 16 9.93 -7.51 7.64
CA PRO A 16 10.59 -8.55 8.40
C PRO A 16 11.33 -9.54 7.50
N GLY A 17 12.47 -10.05 7.96
CA GLY A 17 13.35 -10.87 7.11
C GLY A 17 14.29 -10.05 6.20
N ASN A 18 14.39 -8.74 6.43
CA ASN A 18 15.27 -7.81 5.69
C ASN A 18 14.94 -7.65 4.21
N PHE A 19 13.68 -7.87 3.82
CA PHE A 19 13.21 -7.56 2.49
C PHE A 19 13.08 -6.04 2.34
N GLU A 20 13.88 -5.46 1.44
CA GLU A 20 13.83 -4.04 1.14
C GLU A 20 12.98 -3.81 -0.11
N ILE A 21 12.00 -2.91 0.00
CA ILE A 21 11.12 -2.53 -1.09
C ILE A 21 11.53 -1.13 -1.55
N PRO A 22 12.11 -1.01 -2.75
CA PRO A 22 12.55 0.27 -3.29
C PRO A 22 11.40 1.28 -3.46
N GLN A 23 11.74 2.57 -3.35
CA GLN A 23 10.77 3.65 -3.49
C GLN A 23 10.12 3.68 -4.88
N ASP A 24 10.88 3.41 -5.94
CA ASP A 24 10.38 3.39 -7.32
C ASP A 24 9.36 2.27 -7.55
N VAL A 25 9.63 1.07 -7.01
CA VAL A 25 8.70 -0.06 -7.00
C VAL A 25 7.42 0.32 -6.27
N LEU A 26 7.53 0.86 -5.05
CA LEU A 26 6.37 1.28 -4.26
C LEU A 26 5.56 2.38 -4.93
N SER A 27 6.22 3.37 -5.53
CA SER A 27 5.56 4.48 -6.24
C SER A 27 4.71 3.95 -7.38
N LYS A 28 5.26 3.01 -8.16
CA LYS A 28 4.56 2.37 -9.27
C LYS A 28 3.37 1.54 -8.80
N GLU A 29 3.57 0.68 -7.80
CA GLU A 29 2.53 -0.21 -7.28
C GLU A 29 1.40 0.56 -6.58
N ALA A 30 1.72 1.62 -5.84
CA ALA A 30 0.74 2.50 -5.19
C ALA A 30 -0.10 3.27 -6.22
N THR A 31 0.54 3.78 -7.27
CA THR A 31 -0.12 4.48 -8.38
C THR A 31 -1.03 3.52 -9.16
N GLU A 32 -0.56 2.32 -9.47
CA GLU A 32 -1.38 1.29 -10.12
C GLU A 32 -2.57 0.87 -9.25
N SER A 33 -2.34 0.65 -7.96
CA SER A 33 -3.40 0.36 -6.98
C SER A 33 -4.48 1.44 -6.98
N CYS A 34 -4.08 2.71 -6.90
CA CYS A 34 -5.01 3.84 -6.95
C CYS A 34 -5.87 3.85 -8.22
N SER A 35 -5.25 3.61 -9.39
CA SER A 35 -5.97 3.56 -10.67
C SER A 35 -7.05 2.46 -10.74
N LYS A 36 -6.93 1.43 -9.89
CA LYS A 36 -7.83 0.27 -9.86
C LYS A 36 -8.84 0.33 -8.71
N ILE A 37 -8.75 1.30 -7.80
CA ILE A 37 -9.62 1.38 -6.61
C ILE A 37 -11.10 1.60 -6.94
N SER A 38 -11.39 2.29 -8.04
CA SER A 38 -12.76 2.50 -8.54
C SER A 38 -13.32 1.29 -9.30
N THR A 39 -12.52 0.24 -9.51
CA THR A 39 -12.95 -0.97 -10.23
C THR A 39 -13.53 -2.01 -9.26
N PRO A 40 -14.41 -2.92 -9.75
CA PRO A 40 -14.91 -4.04 -8.94
C PRO A 40 -13.83 -4.99 -8.41
N LEU A 41 -12.60 -4.90 -8.93
CA LEU A 41 -11.46 -5.74 -8.55
C LEU A 41 -10.70 -5.19 -7.32
N ALA A 42 -11.05 -3.98 -6.86
CA ALA A 42 -10.44 -3.38 -5.69
C ALA A 42 -10.75 -4.20 -4.43
N THR A 43 -9.70 -4.61 -3.72
CA THR A 43 -9.84 -5.41 -2.49
C THR A 43 -9.77 -4.50 -1.27
N LYS A 44 -10.84 -4.43 -0.49
CA LYS A 44 -10.83 -3.69 0.78
C LYS A 44 -9.88 -4.37 1.76
N TYR A 45 -9.02 -3.58 2.39
CA TYR A 45 -8.14 -4.06 3.45
C TYR A 45 -8.96 -4.44 4.68
N ARG A 46 -8.67 -5.61 5.24
CA ARG A 46 -9.34 -6.18 6.43
C ARG A 46 -8.37 -6.61 7.53
N GLY A 47 -7.08 -6.28 7.39
CA GLY A 47 -6.09 -6.54 8.43
C GLY A 47 -6.21 -5.55 9.59
N TYR A 48 -5.38 -5.75 10.60
CA TYR A 48 -5.40 -5.00 11.87
C TYR A 48 -4.22 -4.03 12.04
N ASN A 49 -3.20 -4.11 11.17
CA ASN A 49 -2.01 -3.26 11.29
C ASN A 49 -2.27 -1.81 10.88
N PHE A 50 -3.23 -1.58 9.99
CA PHE A 50 -3.57 -0.24 9.53
C PHE A 50 -5.01 0.13 9.88
N GLU A 51 -5.15 1.11 10.77
CA GLU A 51 -6.45 1.63 11.16
C GLU A 51 -6.60 3.09 10.74
N LEU A 52 -7.85 3.51 10.54
CA LEU A 52 -8.21 4.91 10.33
C LEU A 52 -8.49 5.55 11.68
N SER A 53 -7.84 6.68 11.96
CA SER A 53 -8.14 7.48 13.14
C SER A 53 -9.58 8.03 13.10
N PRO A 54 -10.19 8.39 14.25
CA PRO A 54 -11.51 9.00 14.29
C PRO A 54 -11.63 10.25 13.40
N GLU A 55 -10.58 11.08 13.35
CA GLU A 55 -10.53 12.31 12.57
C GLU A 55 -10.54 12.01 11.07
N GLU A 56 -9.84 10.96 10.65
CA GLU A 56 -9.84 10.52 9.26
C GLU A 56 -11.22 10.01 8.82
N LYS A 57 -11.94 9.32 9.71
CA LYS A 57 -13.27 8.76 9.40
C LYS A 57 -14.30 9.81 9.01
N ILE A 58 -14.12 11.08 9.40
CA ILE A 58 -15.00 12.20 9.02
C ILE A 58 -15.09 12.35 7.50
N GLN A 59 -14.02 12.02 6.77
CA GLN A 59 -13.99 12.12 5.30
C GLN A 59 -14.53 10.86 4.60
N ASN A 60 -15.08 9.90 5.35
CA ASN A 60 -15.46 8.57 4.88
C ASN A 60 -14.41 7.85 4.02
N PRO A 61 -13.12 7.80 4.44
CA PRO A 61 -12.13 7.06 3.68
C PRO A 61 -12.33 5.55 3.82
N SER A 62 -11.76 4.82 2.88
CA SER A 62 -11.65 3.36 2.91
C SER A 62 -10.21 2.93 2.70
N LEU A 63 -9.81 1.84 3.36
CA LEU A 63 -8.51 1.21 3.15
C LEU A 63 -8.64 0.07 2.14
N TYR A 64 -7.72 0.04 1.19
CA TYR A 64 -7.63 -0.99 0.16
C TYR A 64 -6.26 -1.65 0.21
N GLU A 65 -6.22 -2.93 -0.10
CA GLU A 65 -4.99 -3.71 -0.22
C GLU A 65 -4.69 -4.04 -1.68
N TRP A 66 -3.42 -3.96 -2.04
CA TRP A 66 -2.92 -4.30 -3.36
C TRP A 66 -1.69 -5.20 -3.24
N ASN A 67 -1.76 -6.37 -3.85
CA ASN A 67 -0.63 -7.30 -3.87
C ASN A 67 0.37 -6.91 -4.96
N MET A 68 1.60 -6.61 -4.55
CA MET A 68 2.75 -6.40 -5.45
C MET A 68 3.20 -7.73 -6.02
N LYS A 69 2.43 -8.27 -6.98
CA LYS A 69 2.61 -9.65 -7.46
C LYS A 69 4.01 -9.90 -8.01
N LYS A 70 4.55 -8.96 -8.79
CA LYS A 70 5.88 -9.10 -9.38
C LYS A 70 6.97 -9.15 -8.31
N PHE A 71 6.96 -8.17 -7.40
CA PHE A 71 7.92 -8.13 -6.28
C PHE A 71 7.80 -9.37 -5.38
N SER A 72 6.57 -9.81 -5.09
CA SER A 72 6.32 -11.02 -4.31
C SER A 72 6.93 -12.24 -5.00
N SER A 73 6.63 -12.48 -6.28
CA SER A 73 7.18 -13.62 -7.02
C SER A 73 8.70 -13.59 -7.17
N GLU A 74 9.31 -12.42 -7.36
CA GLU A 74 10.76 -12.28 -7.51
C GLU A 74 11.51 -12.44 -6.17
N THR A 75 10.87 -12.10 -5.05
CA THR A 75 11.50 -12.07 -3.73
C THR A 75 11.23 -13.36 -2.95
N SER A 76 10.01 -13.88 -2.99
CA SER A 76 9.63 -15.11 -2.28
C SER A 76 8.28 -15.66 -2.74
N GLU A 77 8.21 -16.95 -3.06
CA GLU A 77 6.93 -17.62 -3.32
C GLU A 77 6.05 -17.75 -2.07
N ARG A 78 6.63 -17.57 -0.88
CA ARG A 78 5.94 -17.73 0.41
C ARG A 78 5.25 -16.45 0.87
N TYR A 79 5.86 -15.29 0.61
CA TYR A 79 5.42 -14.02 1.15
C TYR A 79 4.68 -13.19 0.10
N LYS A 80 3.58 -12.55 0.52
CA LYS A 80 2.93 -11.51 -0.27
C LYS A 80 3.28 -10.16 0.31
N PHE A 81 3.67 -9.23 -0.53
CA PHE A 81 3.90 -7.85 -0.13
C PHE A 81 2.75 -6.99 -0.61
N LEU A 82 2.15 -6.24 0.32
CA LEU A 82 0.91 -5.52 0.12
C LEU A 82 1.14 -4.03 0.26
N VAL A 83 0.64 -3.26 -0.69
CA VAL A 83 0.49 -1.81 -0.57
C VAL A 83 -0.88 -1.53 0.01
N ILE A 84 -0.93 -0.77 1.10
CA ILE A 84 -2.19 -0.34 1.72
C ILE A 84 -2.46 1.11 1.34
N ILE A 85 -3.56 1.33 0.61
CA ILE A 85 -3.97 2.66 0.15
C ILE A 85 -5.17 3.14 0.94
N LYS A 86 -5.07 4.36 1.47
CA LYS A 86 -6.23 5.12 1.93
C LYS A 86 -6.82 5.88 0.76
N TYR A 87 -8.08 5.58 0.45
CA TYR A 87 -8.86 6.27 -0.56
C TYR A 87 -9.88 7.19 0.09
N ILE A 88 -9.90 8.45 -0.31
CA ILE A 88 -10.89 9.45 0.10
C ILE A 88 -11.81 9.75 -1.10
N PRO A 89 -13.03 9.19 -1.14
CA PRO A 89 -13.91 9.31 -2.30
C PRO A 89 -14.28 10.75 -2.65
N ARG A 90 -14.41 11.62 -1.65
CA ARG A 90 -14.85 13.02 -1.82
C ARG A 90 -13.97 13.80 -2.80
N ASN A 91 -12.66 13.52 -2.79
CA ASN A 91 -11.66 14.24 -3.58
C ASN A 91 -10.93 13.30 -4.56
N GLU A 92 -11.43 12.06 -4.73
CA GLU A 92 -10.79 11.00 -5.53
C GLU A 92 -9.29 10.83 -5.21
N MET A 93 -8.93 10.97 -3.93
CA MET A 93 -7.54 11.04 -3.48
C MET A 93 -7.07 9.71 -2.92
N CYS A 94 -5.89 9.27 -3.36
CA CYS A 94 -5.19 8.11 -2.83
C CYS A 94 -3.96 8.52 -2.05
N ILE A 95 -3.79 7.94 -0.87
CA ILE A 95 -2.63 8.16 0.01
C ILE A 95 -2.06 6.79 0.38
N LEU A 96 -0.75 6.60 0.22
CA LEU A 96 -0.07 5.43 0.75
C LEU A 96 -0.21 5.43 2.28
N ARG A 97 -0.93 4.45 2.82
CA ARG A 97 -1.09 4.27 4.26
C ARG A 97 0.09 3.52 4.88
N GLY A 98 0.60 2.52 4.15
CA GLY A 98 1.75 1.74 4.56
C GLY A 98 1.93 0.50 3.69
N VAL A 99 2.85 -0.36 4.11
CA VAL A 99 3.21 -1.59 3.40
C VAL A 99 3.20 -2.74 4.39
N ALA A 100 2.67 -3.88 3.98
CA ALA A 100 2.56 -5.07 4.82
C ALA A 100 3.20 -6.28 4.14
N MET A 101 3.76 -7.18 4.93
CA MET A 101 4.15 -8.51 4.50
C MET A 101 3.16 -9.52 5.07
N ARG A 102 2.62 -10.41 4.22
CA ARG A 102 1.63 -11.41 4.62
C ARG A 102 2.12 -12.83 4.30
N SER A 103 2.03 -13.72 5.28
CA SER A 103 2.35 -15.15 5.18
C SER A 103 1.19 -15.98 5.75
N GLY A 104 0.40 -16.60 4.87
CA GLY A 104 -0.78 -17.35 5.31
C GLY A 104 -1.80 -16.44 6.02
N LYS A 105 -1.94 -16.61 7.33
CA LYS A 105 -2.84 -15.81 8.19
C LYS A 105 -2.13 -14.69 8.97
N GLU A 106 -0.80 -14.66 8.93
CA GLU A 106 0.01 -13.66 9.63
C GLU A 106 0.27 -12.48 8.71
N GLU A 107 0.23 -11.28 9.29
CA GLU A 107 0.53 -10.03 8.61
C GLU A 107 1.36 -9.14 9.53
N ASP A 108 2.50 -8.70 9.00
CA ASP A 108 3.42 -7.79 9.66
C ASP A 108 3.49 -6.47 8.89
N GLU A 109 3.49 -5.35 9.61
CA GLU A 109 3.77 -4.04 9.03
C GLU A 109 5.25 -3.93 8.65
N CYS A 110 5.53 -3.34 7.49
CA CYS A 110 6.88 -3.00 7.07
C CYS A 110 7.22 -1.59 7.56
N GLU A 111 8.46 -1.39 7.98
CA GLU A 111 8.93 -0.14 8.55
C GLU A 111 9.41 0.80 7.45
N LEU A 112 9.09 2.09 7.60
CA LEU A 112 9.58 3.13 6.72
C LEU A 112 11.08 3.33 6.93
N LYS A 113 11.87 3.19 5.86
CA LYS A 113 13.31 3.44 5.90
C LYS A 113 13.54 4.91 5.59
N LEU A 114 13.71 5.73 6.63
CA LEU A 114 14.10 7.12 6.46
C LEU A 114 15.50 7.16 5.80
N PRO A 115 15.74 8.03 4.81
CA PRO A 115 17.08 8.24 4.30
C PRO A 115 17.99 8.64 5.47
N ASN A 116 19.11 7.94 5.65
CA ASN A 116 20.12 8.35 6.61
C ASN A 116 20.52 9.80 6.28
N ARG A 117 20.29 10.69 7.25
CA ARG A 117 20.58 12.12 7.15
C ARG A 117 22.07 12.39 7.07
#